data_AF-A0A537LPY4-F1
#
_entry.id   AF-A0A537LPY4-F1
#
_cell.length_a   1.000
_cell.length_b   1.000
_cell.length_c   1.000
_cell.angle_alpha   90.00
_cell.angle_beta   90.00
_cell.angle_gamma   90.00
#
_symmetry.space_group_name_H-M   'P 1'
#
loop_
_entity.id
_entity.type
_entity.pdbx_description
1 polymer ?
#
loop_
_entity_poly.entity_id
_entity_poly.type
_entity_poly.pdbx_seq_one_letter_code
_entity_poly.pdbx_strand_id
1 'polypeptide(L)'
;MSTSSIICPPITRCSACSYTYEASIEWITFDCYGTLIDWEGGVANALGSLLPPPVDRAALAARYIAVEAEVEHERYRPYRDVLAVAGARVMEALGRPLPPGRERVLPDSLPSWRPFPEVPQALGALQAAGYRLAIL
;
A
#
# COMPACT_ATOMS: atom_id res chain seq x y z
N MET A 1 -8.39 -17.38 -14.94
CA MET A 1 -7.19 -17.11 -15.76
C MET A 1 -7.55 -15.99 -16.72
N SER A 2 -7.24 -14.75 -16.35
CA SER A 2 -7.50 -13.57 -17.19
C SER A 2 -6.17 -12.86 -17.39
N THR A 3 -5.52 -13.16 -18.51
CA THR A 3 -4.36 -12.42 -19.01
C THR A 3 -4.86 -11.06 -19.50
N SER A 4 -4.64 -10.01 -18.70
CA SER A 4 -4.78 -8.64 -19.19
C SER A 4 -3.57 -8.33 -20.07
N SER A 5 -3.75 -8.47 -21.37
CA SER A 5 -2.80 -8.00 -22.37
C SER A 5 -2.70 -6.49 -22.30
N ILE A 6 -1.50 -5.98 -22.06
CA ILE A 6 -1.17 -4.57 -22.24
C ILE A 6 -1.41 -4.24 -23.73
N ILE A 7 -2.42 -3.42 -24.00
CA ILE A 7 -2.69 -2.90 -25.34
C ILE A 7 -1.65 -1.82 -25.62
N CYS A 8 -0.64 -2.17 -26.42
CA CYS A 8 0.28 -1.20 -26.99
C CYS A 8 -0.48 -0.41 -28.09
N PRO A 9 -0.42 0.93 -28.12
CA PRO A 9 -1.08 1.68 -29.19
C PRO A 9 -0.39 1.41 -30.54
N PRO A 10 -1.14 1.43 -31.66
CA PRO A 10 -0.57 1.20 -32.98
C PRO A 10 0.36 2.36 -33.36
N ILE A 11 1.55 2.00 -33.88
CA ILE A 11 2.53 2.94 -34.44
C ILE A 11 1.86 3.71 -35.59
N THR A 12 1.49 4.96 -35.35
CA THR A 12 0.93 5.82 -36.40
C THR A 12 2.09 6.50 -37.11
N ARG A 13 2.47 5.99 -38.29
CA ARG A 13 3.51 6.62 -39.13
C ARG A 13 2.99 7.94 -39.71
N CYS A 14 3.52 9.07 -39.24
CA CYS A 14 3.34 10.37 -39.89
C CYS A 14 4.51 10.61 -40.86
N SER A 15 4.24 10.76 -42.16
CA SER A 15 5.25 10.68 -43.23
C SER A 15 6.12 11.94 -43.43
N ALA A 16 6.18 12.88 -42.47
CA ALA A 16 6.84 14.18 -42.65
C ALA A 16 7.70 14.66 -41.46
N CYS A 17 7.94 13.82 -40.46
CA CYS A 17 8.82 14.15 -39.33
C CYS A 17 9.68 12.94 -38.98
N SER A 18 11.00 13.04 -39.17
CA SER A 18 11.96 11.95 -38.87
C SER A 18 12.26 11.79 -37.38
N TYR A 19 11.43 12.34 -36.49
CA TYR A 19 11.55 12.15 -35.05
C TYR A 19 10.64 10.99 -34.61
N THR A 20 11.16 9.77 -34.68
CA THR A 20 10.61 8.67 -33.88
C THR A 20 10.89 8.99 -32.42
N TYR A 21 9.90 9.58 -31.74
CA TYR A 21 9.94 9.67 -30.29
C TYR A 21 9.58 8.29 -29.72
N GLU A 22 10.55 7.38 -29.71
CA GLU A 22 10.52 6.28 -28.74
C GLU A 22 10.74 6.93 -27.38
N ALA A 23 9.64 7.23 -26.68
CA ALA A 23 9.73 7.56 -25.27
C ALA A 23 10.23 6.31 -24.55
N SER A 24 11.54 6.18 -24.39
CA SER A 24 12.11 5.12 -23.56
C SER A 24 11.69 5.38 -22.11
N ILE A 25 11.06 4.39 -21.49
CA ILE A 25 10.71 4.46 -20.08
C ILE A 25 12.02 4.37 -19.30
N GLU A 26 12.41 5.47 -18.66
CA GLU A 26 13.61 5.51 -17.81
C GLU A 26 13.28 5.23 -16.34
N TRP A 27 12.11 5.68 -15.88
CA TRP A 27 11.69 5.65 -14.49
C TRP A 27 10.39 4.87 -14.29
N ILE A 28 10.35 4.08 -13.22
CA ILE A 28 9.15 3.41 -12.73
C ILE A 28 8.95 3.83 -11.27
N THR A 29 7.83 4.49 -11.00
CA THR A 29 7.39 4.85 -9.65
C THR A 29 6.41 3.80 -9.13
N PHE A 30 6.61 3.35 -7.91
CA PHE A 30 5.70 2.44 -7.23
C PHE A 30 4.99 3.15 -6.09
N ASP A 31 3.71 2.84 -5.91
CA ASP A 31 3.10 2.95 -4.60
C ASP A 31 3.80 1.98 -3.61
N CYS A 32 3.73 2.26 -2.31
CA CYS A 32 4.37 1.45 -1.27
C CYS A 32 3.41 0.43 -0.65
N TYR A 33 2.32 0.89 -0.02
CA TYR A 33 1.48 0.07 0.85
C TYR A 33 0.34 -0.57 0.06
N GLY A 34 0.39 -1.88 -0.14
CA GLY A 34 -0.57 -2.63 -0.96
C GLY A 34 -0.04 -2.98 -2.33
N THR A 35 1.04 -2.31 -2.76
CA THR A 35 1.81 -2.67 -3.95
C THR A 35 3.10 -3.42 -3.58
N LEU A 36 3.93 -2.85 -2.70
CA LEU A 36 5.21 -3.44 -2.29
C LEU A 36 5.12 -4.09 -0.91
N ILE A 37 4.44 -3.43 0.03
CA ILE A 37 4.34 -3.82 1.44
C ILE A 37 2.95 -4.41 1.74
N ASP A 38 2.94 -5.54 2.44
CA ASP A 38 1.72 -6.18 2.95
C ASP A 38 1.17 -5.40 4.15
N TRP A 39 0.41 -4.35 3.85
CA TRP A 39 -0.24 -3.52 4.85
C TRP A 39 -1.39 -4.23 5.55
N GLU A 40 -2.15 -5.08 4.84
CA GLU A 40 -3.26 -5.85 5.43
C GLU A 40 -2.75 -6.75 6.54
N GLY A 41 -1.66 -7.47 6.25
CA GLY A 41 -0.97 -8.31 7.23
C GLY A 41 -0.43 -7.49 8.39
N GLY A 42 0.15 -6.32 8.11
CA GLY A 42 0.66 -5.38 9.10
C GLY A 42 -0.40 -4.88 10.08
N VAL A 43 -1.51 -4.34 9.56
CA VAL A 43 -2.68 -3.88 10.35
C VAL A 43 -3.26 -5.02 11.17
N ALA A 44 -3.50 -6.17 10.53
CA ALA A 44 -4.08 -7.32 11.20
C ALA A 44 -3.19 -7.86 12.32
N ASN A 45 -1.87 -7.85 12.14
CA ASN A 45 -0.93 -8.25 13.19
C ASN A 45 -0.91 -7.25 14.35
N ALA A 46 -0.83 -5.95 14.05
CA ALA A 46 -0.73 -4.91 15.06
C ALA A 46 -2.00 -4.82 15.93
N LEU A 47 -3.16 -4.63 15.30
CA LEU A 47 -4.43 -4.50 16.00
C LEU A 47 -4.97 -5.85 16.50
N GLY A 48 -4.82 -6.91 15.69
CA GLY A 48 -5.28 -8.25 16.07
C GLY A 48 -4.58 -8.81 17.30
N SER A 49 -3.34 -8.38 17.60
CA SER A 49 -2.64 -8.75 18.84
C SER A 49 -3.35 -8.29 20.12
N LEU A 50 -4.29 -7.35 20.01
CA LEU A 50 -5.07 -6.79 21.11
C LEU A 50 -6.49 -7.37 21.18
N LEU A 51 -6.86 -8.27 20.26
CA LEU A 51 -8.16 -8.89 20.16
C LEU A 51 -8.09 -10.35 20.62
N PRO A 52 -9.17 -10.89 21.24
CA PRO A 52 -9.21 -12.30 21.58
C PRO A 52 -9.27 -13.17 20.31
N PRO A 53 -8.56 -14.30 20.25
CA PRO A 53 -8.64 -15.21 19.10
C PRO A 53 -9.99 -15.94 19.06
N PRO A 54 -10.47 -16.35 17.86
CA PRO A 54 -9.85 -16.10 16.56
C PRO A 54 -10.12 -14.69 16.03
N VAL A 55 -9.14 -14.10 15.34
CA VAL A 55 -9.27 -12.80 14.66
C VAL A 55 -9.44 -13.04 13.17
N ASP A 56 -10.53 -12.54 12.59
CA ASP A 56 -10.69 -12.46 11.14
C ASP A 56 -9.82 -11.31 10.62
N ARG A 57 -8.65 -11.67 10.08
CA ARG A 57 -7.64 -10.71 9.61
C ARG A 57 -8.14 -9.90 8.40
N ALA A 58 -8.88 -10.53 7.49
CA ALA A 58 -9.37 -9.88 6.29
C ALA A 58 -10.48 -8.88 6.65
N ALA A 59 -11.41 -9.27 7.52
CA ALA A 59 -12.44 -8.36 8.01
C ALA A 59 -11.86 -7.17 8.79
N LEU A 60 -10.80 -7.40 9.58
CA LEU A 60 -10.10 -6.34 10.31
C LEU A 60 -9.42 -5.34 9.37
N ALA A 61 -8.71 -5.82 8.34
CA ALA A 61 -8.09 -4.96 7.33
C ALA A 61 -9.13 -4.18 6.52
N ALA A 62 -10.23 -4.82 6.10
CA ALA A 62 -11.33 -4.17 5.38
C ALA A 62 -12.02 -3.10 6.25
N ARG A 63 -12.21 -3.36 7.54
CA ARG A 63 -12.74 -2.36 8.48
C ARG A 63 -11.78 -1.18 8.62
N TYR A 64 -10.48 -1.45 8.72
CA TYR A 64 -9.45 -0.43 8.85
C TYR A 64 -9.44 0.51 7.66
N ILE A 65 -9.41 0.02 6.43
CA ILE A 65 -9.30 0.89 5.25
C ILE A 65 -10.53 1.78 5.07
N ALA A 66 -11.72 1.31 5.46
CA ALA A 66 -12.92 2.14 5.48
C ALA A 66 -12.80 3.29 6.49
N VAL A 67 -12.30 3.01 7.70
CA VAL A 67 -12.12 4.03 8.76
C VAL A 67 -10.98 4.99 8.44
N GLU A 68 -9.89 4.51 7.84
CA GLU A 68 -8.80 5.34 7.36
C GLU A 68 -9.31 6.36 6.33
N ALA A 69 -10.07 5.92 5.34
CA ALA A 69 -10.65 6.81 4.33
C ALA A 69 -11.54 7.89 4.97
N GLU A 70 -12.35 7.54 5.97
CA GLU A 70 -13.12 8.53 6.75
C GLU A 70 -12.20 9.55 7.45
N VAL A 71 -11.15 9.07 8.11
CA VAL A 71 -10.16 9.92 8.81
C VAL A 71 -9.45 10.89 7.86
N GLU A 72 -9.07 10.43 6.67
CA GLU A 72 -8.41 11.25 5.65
C GLU A 72 -9.32 12.34 5.08
N HIS A 73 -10.63 12.06 4.94
CA HIS A 73 -11.61 13.03 4.47
C HIS A 73 -11.89 14.16 5.47
N GLU A 74 -11.64 13.96 6.77
CA GLU A 74 -11.92 14.98 7.79
C GLU A 74 -11.00 16.19 7.69
N ARG A 75 -9.69 15.93 7.63
CA ARG A 75 -8.65 16.96 7.49
C ARG A 75 -7.31 16.31 7.19
N TYR A 76 -6.42 17.09 6.58
CA TYR A 76 -5.03 16.69 6.44
C TYR A 76 -4.38 16.38 7.81
N ARG A 77 -3.68 15.24 7.84
CA ARG A 77 -2.88 14.74 8.96
C ARG A 77 -1.61 14.11 8.40
N PRO A 78 -0.48 14.17 9.12
CA PRO A 78 0.64 13.27 8.85
C PRO A 78 0.16 11.81 8.86
N TYR A 79 0.66 10.98 7.93
CA TYR A 79 0.21 9.59 7.80
C TYR A 79 0.27 8.79 9.12
N ARG A 80 1.32 9.01 9.93
CA ARG A 80 1.45 8.39 11.27
C ARG A 80 0.27 8.71 12.20
N ASP A 81 -0.32 9.90 12.07
CA ASP A 81 -1.46 10.33 12.89
C ASP A 81 -2.77 9.79 12.31
N VAL A 82 -2.86 9.63 10.99
CA VAL A 82 -3.96 8.90 10.33
C VAL A 82 -4.02 7.47 10.88
N LEU A 83 -2.89 6.73 10.88
CA LEU A 83 -2.80 5.38 11.42
C LEU A 83 -3.23 5.32 12.90
N ALA A 84 -2.76 6.25 13.73
CA ALA A 84 -3.10 6.30 15.15
C ALA A 84 -4.61 6.49 15.37
N VAL A 85 -5.21 7.47 14.69
CA VAL A 85 -6.64 7.78 14.86
C VAL A 85 -7.52 6.68 14.25
N ALA A 86 -7.20 6.20 13.04
CA ALA A 86 -7.95 5.14 12.39
C ALA A 86 -7.88 3.84 13.19
N GLY A 87 -6.69 3.45 13.66
CA GLY A 87 -6.51 2.28 14.52
C GLY A 87 -7.31 2.37 15.82
N ALA A 88 -7.29 3.53 16.49
CA ALA A 88 -8.10 3.75 17.69
C ALA A 88 -9.60 3.61 17.42
N ARG A 89 -10.12 4.22 16.34
CA ARG A 89 -11.53 4.15 15.95
C ARG A 89 -11.99 2.75 15.56
N VAL A 90 -11.14 1.98 14.88
CA VAL A 90 -11.41 0.57 14.59
C VAL A 90 -11.58 -0.22 15.90
N MET A 91 -10.66 -0.03 16.85
CA MET A 91 -10.70 -0.71 18.15
C MET A 91 -11.89 -0.30 19.01
N GLU A 92 -12.26 0.98 18.99
CA GLU A 92 -13.51 1.48 19.60
C GLU A 92 -14.75 0.84 18.99
N ALA A 93 -14.84 0.78 17.65
CA ALA A 93 -15.97 0.16 16.96
C ALA A 93 -16.10 -1.35 17.24
N LEU A 94 -15.01 -2.02 17.60
CA LEU A 94 -14.98 -3.41 18.04
C LEU A 94 -15.30 -3.57 19.54
N GLY A 95 -15.60 -2.49 20.26
CA GLY A 95 -15.88 -2.52 21.71
C GLY A 95 -14.65 -2.85 22.55
N ARG A 96 -13.46 -2.55 22.03
CA ARG A 96 -12.15 -2.84 22.65
C ARG A 96 -11.23 -1.63 22.52
N PRO A 97 -11.58 -0.46 23.10
CA PRO A 97 -10.76 0.74 22.97
C PRO A 97 -9.31 0.48 23.39
N LEU A 98 -8.38 1.16 22.72
CA LEU A 98 -6.96 1.03 23.01
C LEU A 98 -6.67 1.42 24.47
N PRO A 99 -5.85 0.65 25.21
CA PRO A 99 -5.40 1.06 26.53
C PRO A 99 -4.61 2.38 26.48
N PRO A 100 -4.63 3.19 27.55
CA PRO A 100 -3.76 4.37 27.64
C PRO A 100 -2.30 4.02 27.37
N GLY A 101 -1.62 4.83 26.55
CA GLY A 101 -0.24 4.59 26.13
C GLY A 101 -0.07 3.63 24.96
N ARG A 102 -1.16 3.07 24.40
CA ARG A 102 -1.15 2.22 23.20
C ARG A 102 -1.68 2.91 21.95
N GLU A 103 -1.88 4.22 21.99
CA GLU A 103 -2.42 5.04 20.88
C GLU A 103 -1.57 4.92 19.61
N ARG A 104 -0.28 4.61 19.78
CA ARG A 104 0.69 4.47 18.68
C ARG A 104 0.98 3.03 18.26
N VAL A 105 0.23 2.04 18.76
CA VAL A 105 0.49 0.62 18.46
C VAL A 105 0.54 0.32 16.96
N LEU A 106 -0.34 0.96 16.18
CA LEU A 106 -0.37 0.78 14.73
C LEU A 106 0.77 1.51 14.01
N PRO A 107 0.96 2.84 14.16
CA PRO A 107 2.06 3.53 13.47
C PRO A 107 3.44 3.03 13.86
N ASP A 108 3.65 2.65 15.13
CA ASP A 108 4.94 2.14 15.59
C ASP A 108 5.22 0.71 15.06
N SER A 109 4.20 0.02 14.52
CA SER A 109 4.36 -1.29 13.87
C SER A 109 4.86 -1.22 12.43
N LEU A 110 4.78 -0.06 11.76
CA LEU A 110 5.15 0.10 10.35
C LEU A 110 6.51 -0.51 9.96
N PRO A 111 7.61 -0.32 10.73
CA PRO A 111 8.92 -0.89 10.36
C PRO A 111 8.96 -2.43 10.32
N SER A 112 7.96 -3.10 10.91
CA SER A 112 7.86 -4.55 10.91
C SER A 112 7.06 -5.12 9.73
N TRP A 113 6.37 -4.27 8.95
CA TRP A 113 5.54 -4.70 7.84
C TRP A 113 6.43 -5.23 6.72
N ARG A 114 6.08 -6.42 6.23
CA ARG A 114 6.92 -7.15 5.28
C ARG A 114 6.52 -6.81 3.84
N PRO A 115 7.48 -6.80 2.91
CA PRO A 115 7.12 -6.81 1.50
C PRO A 115 6.40 -8.12 1.13
N PHE A 116 5.61 -8.09 0.06
CA PHE A 116 5.11 -9.32 -0.54
C PHE A 116 6.30 -10.21 -1.00
N PRO A 117 6.20 -11.55 -0.91
CA PRO A 117 7.32 -12.46 -1.17
C PRO A 117 8.00 -12.27 -2.54
N GLU A 118 7.23 -11.88 -3.56
CA GLU A 118 7.66 -11.69 -4.94
C GLU A 118 8.38 -10.35 -5.19
N VAL A 119 8.17 -9.34 -4.32
CA VAL A 119 8.63 -7.97 -4.55
C VAL A 119 10.14 -7.85 -4.74
N PRO A 120 11.00 -8.48 -3.90
CA PRO A 120 12.45 -8.40 -4.09
C PRO A 120 12.91 -8.91 -5.46
N GLN A 121 12.32 -10.00 -5.94
CA GLN A 121 12.65 -10.58 -7.25
C GLN A 121 12.16 -9.67 -8.39
N ALA A 122 10.93 -9.19 -8.31
CA ALA A 122 10.33 -8.33 -9.34
C ALA A 122 11.08 -7.00 -9.51
N LEU A 123 11.39 -6.32 -8.39
CA LEU A 123 12.17 -5.08 -8.43
C LEU A 123 13.60 -5.32 -8.92
N GLY A 124 14.22 -6.44 -8.54
CA GLY A 124 15.53 -6.83 -9.04
C GLY A 124 15.56 -7.03 -10.56
N ALA A 125 14.52 -7.66 -11.12
CA ALA A 125 14.40 -7.85 -12.57
C ALA A 125 14.26 -6.52 -13.32
N LEU A 126 13.49 -5.57 -12.78
CA LEU A 126 13.34 -4.24 -13.38
C LEU A 126 14.63 -3.42 -13.32
N GLN A 127 15.37 -3.47 -12.21
CA GLN A 127 16.69 -2.84 -12.14
C GLN A 127 17.67 -3.47 -13.13
N ALA A 128 17.68 -4.79 -13.26
CA ALA A 128 18.53 -5.50 -14.22
C ALA A 128 18.20 -5.17 -15.68
N ALA A 129 16.94 -4.83 -15.97
CA ALA A 129 16.50 -4.35 -17.27
C ALA A 129 16.88 -2.87 -17.56
N GLY A 130 17.51 -2.18 -16.61
CA GLY A 130 18.02 -0.81 -16.77
C GLY A 130 17.06 0.29 -16.32
N TYR A 131 15.93 -0.05 -15.69
CA TYR A 131 14.99 0.95 -15.17
C TYR A 131 15.47 1.55 -13.85
N ARG A 132 15.21 2.85 -13.67
CA ARG A 132 15.39 3.55 -12.39
C ARG A 132 14.09 3.45 -11.59
N LEU A 133 14.18 3.00 -10.34
CA LEU A 133 13.00 2.77 -9.51
C LEU A 133 12.86 3.86 -8.45
N ALA A 134 11.63 4.31 -8.21
CA ALA A 134 11.28 5.27 -7.17
C ALA A 134 9.97 4.86 -6.47
N ILE A 135 9.72 5.44 -5.30
CA ILE A 135 8.47 5.27 -4.54
C ILE A 135 7.78 6.64 -4.44
N LEU A 136 6.46 6.67 -4.56
CA LEU A 136 5.63 7.87 -4.40
C LEU A 136 4.53 7.63 -3.39
#